data_AF-A0AAT9J302-F1
#
_entry.id   AF-A0AAT9J302-F1
#
_cell.length_a   1.000
_cell.length_b   1.000
_cell.length_c   1.000
_cell.angle_alpha   90.00
_cell.angle_beta   90.00
_cell.angle_gamma   90.00
#
_symmetry.space_group_name_H-M   'P 1'
#
loop_
_entity.id
_entity.type
_entity.pdbx_description
1 polymer ?
#
loop_
_entity_poly.entity_id
_entity_poly.type
_entity_poly.pdbx_seq_one_letter_code
_entity_poly.pdbx_strand_id
1 'polypeptide(L)'
;MLVQQGNARNFAIDRRLACTLAAVAGIYALVILVEACGMAILGYLQEWLDSGPRKPFVVLGLACHMGVQNAVVTRISEAHVRTAHVSGMATDIGIEIGLLINSAFRRGLPSELAAVRARLQLHFETILAFLGGGIVGVALYRGIGGAIFWIAAGFLATISFQGLTHARQSTVNRADFPMDNDL
;
A
#
# COMPACT_ATOMS: atom_id res chain seq x y z
N MET A 1 1.45 -42.98 9.79
CA MET A 1 0.90 -42.64 11.12
C MET A 1 1.22 -41.19 11.43
N LEU A 2 0.50 -40.25 10.82
CA LEU A 2 0.35 -38.85 11.26
C LEU A 2 -0.98 -38.35 10.71
N VAL A 3 -1.97 -38.38 11.62
CA VAL A 3 -3.17 -37.55 11.73
C VAL A 3 -4.02 -37.36 10.46
N GLN A 4 -5.05 -38.22 10.36
CA GLN A 4 -6.31 -37.88 9.70
C GLN A 4 -6.83 -36.54 10.25
N GLN A 5 -6.84 -35.50 9.41
CA GLN A 5 -7.58 -34.27 9.65
C GLN A 5 -9.08 -34.60 9.59
N GLY A 6 -9.73 -34.65 10.75
CA GLY A 6 -11.13 -34.98 10.90
C GLY A 6 -12.06 -33.93 10.29
N ASN A 7 -12.85 -34.36 9.31
CA ASN A 7 -14.31 -34.23 9.14
C ASN A 7 -15.10 -32.98 9.62
N ALA A 8 -14.51 -31.78 9.72
CA ALA A 8 -15.26 -30.52 9.55
C ALA A 8 -14.26 -29.38 9.40
N ARG A 9 -14.12 -28.82 8.18
CA ARG A 9 -13.61 -27.46 8.04
C ARG A 9 -14.61 -26.58 8.80
N ASN A 10 -14.28 -26.22 10.03
CA ASN A 10 -15.24 -25.74 11.01
C ASN A 10 -15.82 -24.42 10.49
N PHE A 11 -17.05 -24.43 10.00
CA PHE A 11 -17.67 -23.29 9.30
C PHE A 11 -17.64 -22.01 10.15
N ALA A 12 -17.66 -22.18 11.49
CA ALA A 12 -17.47 -21.10 12.45
C ALA A 12 -16.07 -20.47 12.42
N ILE A 13 -15.00 -21.25 12.21
CA ILE A 13 -13.62 -20.77 12.08
C ILE A 13 -13.45 -20.05 10.74
N ASP A 14 -13.93 -20.65 9.65
CA ASP A 14 -13.92 -20.02 8.32
C ASP A 14 -14.67 -18.68 8.32
N ARG A 15 -15.81 -18.61 9.04
CA ARG A 15 -16.59 -17.37 9.21
C ARG A 15 -15.84 -16.32 10.01
N ARG A 16 -15.19 -16.71 11.12
CA ARG A 16 -14.37 -15.77 11.93
C ARG A 16 -13.19 -15.24 11.11
N LEU A 17 -12.51 -16.10 10.35
CA LEU A 17 -11.40 -15.73 9.48
C LEU A 17 -11.84 -14.78 8.35
N ALA A 18 -12.96 -15.07 7.69
CA ALA A 18 -13.49 -14.18 6.65
C ALA A 18 -13.92 -12.82 7.21
N CYS A 19 -14.57 -12.77 8.38
CA CYS A 19 -14.96 -11.52 9.02
C CYS A 19 -13.74 -10.70 9.47
N THR A 20 -12.69 -11.33 10.02
CA THR A 20 -11.48 -10.61 10.41
C THR A 20 -10.75 -10.06 9.19
N LEU A 21 -10.65 -10.82 8.10
CA LEU A 21 -10.06 -10.34 6.85
C LEU A 21 -10.86 -9.17 6.25
N ALA A 22 -12.19 -9.24 6.24
CA ALA A 22 -13.06 -8.17 5.77
C ALA A 22 -12.95 -6.91 6.64
N ALA A 23 -12.84 -7.06 7.96
CA ALA A 23 -12.64 -5.94 8.89
C ALA A 23 -11.29 -5.25 8.65
N VAL A 24 -10.22 -6.04 8.48
CA VAL A 24 -8.87 -5.53 8.15
C VAL A 24 -8.88 -4.78 6.83
N ALA A 25 -9.49 -5.34 5.78
CA ALA A 25 -9.63 -4.67 4.49
C ALA A 25 -10.45 -3.36 4.60
N GLY A 26 -11.52 -3.35 5.40
CA GLY A 26 -12.33 -2.17 5.68
C GLY A 26 -11.54 -1.05 6.37
N ILE A 27 -10.67 -1.38 7.33
CA ILE A 27 -9.81 -0.40 7.99
C ILE A 27 -8.86 0.25 6.98
N TYR A 28 -8.21 -0.53 6.11
CA TYR A 28 -7.33 0.03 5.09
C TYR A 28 -8.09 0.90 4.07
N ALA A 29 -9.30 0.48 3.67
CA ALA A 29 -10.16 1.28 2.81
C ALA A 29 -10.51 2.64 3.46
N LEU A 30 -10.79 2.68 4.76
CA LEU A 30 -11.03 3.93 5.50
C LEU A 30 -9.80 4.82 5.57
N VAL A 31 -8.61 4.25 5.75
CA VAL A 31 -7.37 5.02 5.76
C VAL A 31 -7.10 5.64 4.38
N ILE A 32 -7.29 4.88 3.30
CA ILE A 32 -7.20 5.40 1.92
C ILE A 32 -8.25 6.48 1.66
N LEU A 33 -9.44 6.39 2.28
CA LEU A 33 -10.46 7.44 2.19
C LEU A 33 -9.97 8.75 2.83
N VAL A 34 -9.33 8.66 4.00
CA VAL A 34 -8.73 9.83 4.67
C VAL A 34 -7.65 10.45 3.78
N GLU A 35 -6.87 9.64 3.08
CA GLU A 35 -5.90 10.13 2.10
C GLU A 35 -6.58 10.84 0.92
N ALA A 36 -7.65 10.28 0.37
CA ALA A 36 -8.43 10.91 -0.68
C ALA A 36 -8.96 12.30 -0.26
N CYS A 37 -9.52 12.38 0.95
CA CYS A 37 -9.98 13.64 1.53
C CYS A 37 -8.83 14.64 1.71
N GLY A 38 -7.66 14.18 2.16
CA GLY A 38 -6.46 15.02 2.29
C GLY A 38 -6.02 15.61 0.95
N MET A 39 -6.04 14.81 -0.12
CA MET A 39 -5.71 15.28 -1.48
C MET A 39 -6.75 16.28 -2.01
N ALA A 40 -8.04 16.07 -1.74
CA ALA A 40 -9.10 17.02 -2.09
C ALA A 40 -8.94 18.36 -1.35
N ILE A 41 -8.61 18.32 -0.05
CA ILE A 41 -8.31 19.52 0.75
C ILE A 41 -7.10 20.26 0.17
N LEU A 42 -6.05 19.54 -0.25
CA LEU A 42 -4.88 20.15 -0.89
C LEU A 42 -5.21 20.79 -2.23
N GLY A 43 -6.05 20.15 -3.06
CA GLY A 43 -6.54 20.71 -4.31
C GLY A 43 -7.29 22.02 -4.09
N TYR A 44 -8.24 22.02 -3.15
CA TYR A 44 -8.96 23.22 -2.76
C TYR A 44 -8.04 24.30 -2.18
N LEU A 45 -7.13 23.92 -1.29
CA LEU A 45 -6.20 24.86 -0.67
C LEU A 45 -5.29 25.50 -1.71
N GLN A 46 -4.83 24.73 -2.71
CA GLN A 46 -4.03 25.27 -3.81
C GLN A 46 -4.79 26.33 -4.60
N GLU A 47 -6.02 26.06 -5.01
CA GLU A 47 -6.85 27.02 -5.75
C GLU A 47 -7.14 28.28 -4.92
N TRP A 48 -7.40 28.11 -3.62
CA TRP A 48 -7.59 29.24 -2.69
C TRP A 48 -6.29 30.06 -2.51
N LEU A 49 -5.12 29.41 -2.59
CA LEU A 49 -3.80 30.01 -2.38
C LEU A 49 -3.17 30.66 -3.61
N ASP A 50 -3.65 30.37 -4.83
CA ASP A 50 -3.13 30.95 -6.08
C ASP A 50 -3.24 32.50 -6.12
N SER A 51 -3.91 33.09 -5.14
CA SER A 51 -4.04 34.54 -4.92
C SER A 51 -2.84 35.22 -4.21
N GLY A 52 -1.76 34.50 -3.83
CA GLY A 52 -0.61 35.11 -3.13
C GLY A 52 0.64 34.21 -2.91
N PRO A 53 1.68 34.68 -2.18
CA PRO A 53 2.96 33.97 -1.99
C PRO A 53 2.89 32.84 -0.95
N ARG A 54 1.87 31.98 -1.02
CA ARG A 54 1.51 31.00 0.02
C ARG A 54 1.85 29.54 -0.34
N LYS A 55 2.80 29.33 -1.27
CA LYS A 55 3.32 28.01 -1.66
C LYS A 55 3.77 27.06 -0.52
N PRO A 56 4.28 27.51 0.66
CA PRO A 56 4.75 26.56 1.69
C PRO A 56 3.67 25.68 2.31
N PHE A 57 2.39 26.08 2.31
CA PHE A 57 1.33 25.27 2.94
C PHE A 57 0.99 24.01 2.13
N VAL A 58 0.99 24.10 0.80
CA VAL A 58 0.78 22.94 -0.08
C VAL A 58 1.93 21.95 0.09
N VAL A 59 3.17 22.44 0.16
CA VAL A 59 4.36 21.60 0.42
C VAL A 59 4.27 20.93 1.79
N LEU A 60 3.88 21.66 2.83
CA LEU A 60 3.71 21.10 4.18
C LEU A 60 2.62 20.03 4.22
N GLY A 61 1.48 20.27 3.55
CA GLY A 61 0.41 19.29 3.49
C GLY A 61 0.79 18.06 2.66
N LEU A 62 1.53 18.22 1.57
CA LEU A 62 2.13 17.10 0.82
C LEU A 62 3.12 16.30 1.67
N ALA A 63 3.95 16.97 2.49
CA ALA A 63 4.88 16.30 3.40
C ALA A 63 4.16 15.52 4.50
N CYS A 64 3.07 16.08 5.06
CA CYS A 64 2.20 15.38 6.00
C CYS A 64 1.57 14.15 5.35
N HIS A 65 1.04 14.31 4.13
CA HIS A 65 0.41 13.24 3.36
C HIS A 65 1.39 12.11 3.03
N MET A 66 2.63 12.44 2.65
CA MET A 66 3.71 11.47 2.49
C MET A 66 3.95 10.68 3.79
N GLY A 67 3.91 11.33 4.95
CA GLY A 67 4.03 10.68 6.25
C GLY A 67 2.93 9.64 6.49
N VAL A 68 1.67 9.99 6.19
CA VAL A 68 0.53 9.06 6.27
C VAL A 68 0.74 7.88 5.33
N GLN A 69 1.04 8.13 4.05
CA GLN A 69 1.28 7.08 3.05
C GLN A 69 2.36 6.09 3.48
N ASN A 70 3.45 6.57 4.07
CA ASN A 70 4.50 5.70 4.59
C ASN A 70 3.98 4.77 5.70
N ALA A 71 3.13 5.27 6.61
CA ALA A 71 2.53 4.45 7.64
C ALA A 71 1.57 3.39 7.04
N VAL A 72 0.75 3.78 6.06
CA VAL A 72 -0.18 2.87 5.38
C VAL A 72 0.56 1.75 4.66
N VAL A 73 1.52 2.10 3.79
CA VAL A 73 2.30 1.13 3.00
C VAL A 73 3.08 0.18 3.90
N THR A 74 3.67 0.69 4.98
CA THR A 74 4.39 -0.16 5.96
C THR A 74 3.45 -1.16 6.60
N ARG A 75 2.22 -0.77 6.94
CA ARG A 75 1.25 -1.69 7.55
C ARG A 75 0.69 -2.72 6.57
N ILE A 76 0.40 -2.32 5.33
CA ILE A 76 -0.12 -3.22 4.29
C ILE A 76 0.96 -4.22 3.85
N SER A 77 2.22 -3.80 3.77
CA SER A 77 3.34 -4.67 3.39
C SER A 77 3.92 -5.51 4.53
N GLU A 78 3.28 -5.56 5.71
CA GLU A 78 3.82 -6.25 6.90
C GLU A 78 5.26 -5.81 7.25
N ALA A 79 5.53 -4.51 7.13
CA ALA A 79 6.84 -3.87 7.32
C ALA A 79 7.93 -4.22 6.29
N HIS A 80 7.60 -4.91 5.20
CA HIS A 80 8.56 -5.23 4.14
C HIS A 80 8.94 -4.02 3.28
N VAL A 81 8.07 -3.00 3.16
CA VAL A 81 8.30 -1.85 2.26
C VAL A 81 8.15 -0.51 3.01
N ARG A 82 9.15 0.37 2.88
CA ARG A 82 9.14 1.75 3.39
C ARG A 82 9.67 2.75 2.35
N THR A 83 8.78 3.53 1.76
CA THR A 83 9.10 4.48 0.66
C THR A 83 9.89 5.72 1.07
N ALA A 84 9.99 6.06 2.37
CA ALA A 84 10.81 7.19 2.84
C ALA A 84 12.31 6.89 2.94
N HIS A 85 12.70 5.60 2.97
CA HIS A 85 14.10 5.20 3.09
C HIS A 85 14.73 4.86 1.73
N VAL A 86 14.33 5.54 0.65
CA VAL A 86 14.85 5.29 -0.71
C VAL A 86 16.38 5.36 -0.78
N SER A 87 17.02 6.26 -0.03
CA SER A 87 18.48 6.34 0.06
C SER A 87 19.11 5.10 0.74
N GLY A 88 18.45 4.59 1.79
CA GLY A 88 18.85 3.34 2.45
C GLY A 88 18.70 2.15 1.51
N MET A 89 17.54 2.03 0.86
CA MET A 89 17.28 0.97 -0.13
C MET A 89 18.27 1.01 -1.29
N ALA A 90 18.67 2.20 -1.77
CA ALA A 90 19.68 2.32 -2.81
C ALA A 90 21.05 1.80 -2.35
N THR A 91 21.41 2.02 -1.08
CA THR A 91 22.62 1.48 -0.47
C THR A 91 22.54 -0.04 -0.36
N ASP A 92 21.40 -0.57 0.10
CA ASP A 92 21.16 -2.00 0.24
C ASP A 92 21.24 -2.72 -1.11
N ILE A 93 20.66 -2.14 -2.17
CA ILE A 93 20.80 -2.63 -3.56
C ILE A 93 22.27 -2.73 -3.96
N GLY A 94 23.08 -1.71 -3.65
CA GLY A 94 24.51 -1.72 -3.94
C GLY A 94 25.26 -2.87 -3.25
N ILE A 95 24.92 -3.13 -1.98
CA ILE A 95 25.47 -4.24 -1.19
C ILE A 95 25.03 -5.60 -1.76
N GLU A 96 23.74 -5.75 -2.05
CA GLU A 96 23.15 -6.98 -2.60
C GLU A 96 23.75 -7.33 -3.96
N ILE A 97 23.92 -6.35 -4.86
CA ILE A 97 24.61 -6.53 -6.14
C ILE A 97 26.06 -6.94 -5.93
N GLY A 98 26.78 -6.31 -5.00
CA GLY A 98 28.17 -6.68 -4.66
C GLY A 98 28.29 -8.13 -4.20
N LEU A 99 27.33 -8.62 -3.40
CA LEU A 99 27.28 -10.00 -2.95
C LEU A 99 26.97 -10.98 -4.10
N LEU A 100 26.05 -10.62 -5.00
CA LEU A 100 25.76 -11.41 -6.20
C LEU A 100 26.97 -11.53 -7.13
N ILE A 101 27.72 -10.44 -7.32
CA ILE A 101 28.95 -10.44 -8.12
C ILE A 101 30.01 -11.32 -7.46
N ASN A 102 30.28 -11.14 -6.15
CA ASN A 102 31.29 -11.94 -5.44
C ASN A 102 30.94 -13.44 -5.42
N SER A 103 29.67 -13.81 -5.26
CA SER A 103 29.24 -15.22 -5.31
C SER A 103 29.38 -15.83 -6.71
N ALA A 104 29.12 -15.06 -7.78
CA ALA A 104 29.35 -15.51 -9.15
C ALA A 104 30.84 -15.79 -9.43
N PHE A 105 31.75 -14.98 -8.87
CA PHE A 105 33.20 -15.18 -8.99
C PHE A 105 33.75 -16.33 -8.13
N ARG A 106 33.14 -16.63 -6.97
CA ARG A 106 33.67 -17.61 -6.00
C ARG A 106 33.04 -19.02 -6.04
N ARG A 107 32.13 -19.32 -6.96
CA ARG A 107 31.53 -20.68 -7.17
C ARG A 107 31.03 -21.39 -5.90
N GLY A 108 30.62 -20.65 -4.88
CA GLY A 108 29.87 -21.18 -3.74
C GLY A 108 28.46 -20.61 -3.80
N LEU A 109 27.44 -21.44 -3.95
CA LEU A 109 26.04 -21.01 -3.84
C LEU A 109 25.66 -21.02 -2.35
N PRO A 110 25.61 -19.88 -1.65
CA PRO A 110 24.96 -19.85 -0.35
C PRO A 110 23.47 -20.13 -0.54
N SER A 111 22.89 -20.89 0.37
CA SER A 111 21.44 -21.16 0.47
C SER A 111 20.59 -19.88 0.53
N GLU A 112 21.22 -18.72 0.78
CA GLU A 112 20.59 -17.41 0.88
C GLU A 112 20.49 -16.63 -0.45
N LEU A 113 21.07 -17.12 -1.56
CA LEU A 113 21.11 -16.36 -2.82
C LEU A 113 19.72 -16.04 -3.37
N ALA A 114 18.77 -16.96 -3.20
CA ALA A 114 17.37 -16.75 -3.59
C ALA A 114 16.72 -15.63 -2.76
N ALA A 115 16.99 -15.59 -1.45
CA ALA A 115 16.48 -14.54 -0.57
C ALA A 115 17.08 -13.16 -0.89
N VAL A 116 18.38 -13.11 -1.20
CA VAL A 116 19.06 -11.87 -1.65
C VAL A 116 18.46 -11.35 -2.95
N ARG A 117 18.20 -12.23 -3.93
CA ARG A 117 17.55 -11.84 -5.19
C ARG A 117 16.14 -11.33 -4.99
N ALA A 118 15.35 -11.97 -4.12
CA ALA A 118 13.99 -11.53 -3.82
C ALA A 118 13.96 -10.14 -3.16
N ARG A 119 14.84 -9.89 -2.18
CA ARG A 119 14.98 -8.56 -1.57
C ARG A 119 15.43 -7.50 -2.56
N LEU A 120 16.43 -7.81 -3.38
CA LEU A 120 16.93 -6.93 -4.44
C LEU A 120 15.83 -6.54 -5.43
N GLN A 121 15.00 -7.49 -5.85
CA GLN A 121 13.86 -7.24 -6.73
C GLN A 121 12.87 -6.26 -6.07
N LEU A 122 12.48 -6.51 -4.82
CA LEU A 122 11.57 -5.63 -4.08
C LEU A 122 12.13 -4.21 -3.91
N HIS A 123 13.40 -4.07 -3.52
CA HIS A 123 14.04 -2.76 -3.38
C HIS A 123 14.08 -2.02 -4.70
N PHE A 124 14.45 -2.71 -5.78
CA PHE A 124 14.56 -2.11 -7.11
C PHE A 124 13.20 -1.66 -7.65
N GLU A 125 12.17 -2.51 -7.54
CA GLU A 125 10.79 -2.16 -7.93
C GLU A 125 10.28 -0.95 -7.14
N THR A 126 10.53 -0.91 -5.84
CA THR A 126 10.11 0.21 -4.98
C THR A 126 10.78 1.52 -5.40
N ILE A 127 12.09 1.50 -5.66
CA ILE A 127 12.82 2.70 -6.11
C ILE A 127 12.35 3.16 -7.50
N LEU A 128 12.15 2.24 -8.44
CA LEU A 128 11.66 2.58 -9.77
C LEU A 128 10.25 3.16 -9.73
N ALA A 129 9.35 2.57 -8.93
CA ALA A 129 8.01 3.09 -8.74
C ALA A 129 8.03 4.50 -8.12
N PHE A 130 8.88 4.73 -7.11
CA PHE A 130 9.04 6.05 -6.49
C PHE A 130 9.58 7.09 -7.46
N LEU A 131 10.68 6.79 -8.16
CA LEU A 131 11.30 7.71 -9.11
C LEU A 131 10.39 7.99 -10.31
N GLY A 132 9.79 6.93 -10.87
CA GLY A 132 8.84 7.03 -11.98
C GLY A 132 7.60 7.84 -11.60
N GLY A 133 7.02 7.57 -10.43
CA GLY A 133 5.89 8.32 -9.89
C GLY A 133 6.22 9.80 -9.65
N GLY A 134 7.42 10.10 -9.14
CA GLY A 134 7.89 11.47 -8.96
C GLY A 134 8.04 12.24 -10.28
N ILE A 135 8.67 11.63 -11.29
CA ILE A 135 8.84 12.22 -12.62
C ILE A 135 7.48 12.47 -13.28
N VAL A 136 6.61 11.46 -13.30
CA VAL A 136 5.26 11.56 -13.86
C VAL A 136 4.44 12.59 -13.11
N GLY A 137 4.53 12.64 -11.78
CA GLY A 137 3.84 13.61 -10.95
C GLY A 137 4.24 15.05 -11.26
N VAL A 138 5.54 15.34 -11.41
CA VAL A 138 6.02 16.67 -11.81
C VAL A 138 5.59 17.01 -13.23
N ALA A 139 5.68 16.07 -14.17
CA ALA A 139 5.25 16.28 -15.55
C ALA A 139 3.74 16.60 -15.63
N LEU A 140 2.90 15.85 -14.91
CA LEU A 140 1.47 16.09 -14.82
C LEU A 140 1.17 17.43 -14.16
N TYR A 141 1.81 17.75 -13.03
CA TYR A 141 1.60 19.04 -12.37
C TYR A 141 1.97 20.23 -13.27
N ARG A 142 3.01 20.12 -14.09
CA ARG A 142 3.36 21.15 -15.08
C ARG A 142 2.32 21.29 -16.19
N GLY A 143 1.65 20.21 -16.58
CA GLY A 143 0.68 20.19 -17.67
C GLY A 143 -0.74 20.61 -17.26
N ILE A 144 -1.21 20.11 -16.11
CA ILE A 144 -2.61 20.27 -15.65
C ILE A 144 -2.73 21.03 -14.32
N GLY A 145 -1.63 21.50 -13.73
CA GLY A 145 -1.63 22.29 -12.50
C GLY A 145 -2.27 21.57 -11.32
N GLY A 146 -3.08 22.29 -10.55
CA GLY A 146 -3.76 21.78 -9.35
C GLY A 146 -4.77 20.66 -9.60
N ALA A 147 -5.20 20.46 -10.86
CA ALA A 147 -6.12 19.38 -11.21
C ALA A 147 -5.59 17.99 -10.83
N ILE A 148 -4.27 17.81 -10.73
CA ILE A 148 -3.67 16.54 -10.30
C ILE A 148 -4.09 16.12 -8.90
N PHE A 149 -4.36 17.07 -7.98
CA PHE A 149 -4.81 16.75 -6.62
C PHE A 149 -6.23 16.17 -6.63
N TRP A 150 -7.11 16.75 -7.45
CA TRP A 150 -8.48 16.25 -7.63
C TRP A 150 -8.50 14.88 -8.31
N ILE A 151 -7.65 14.67 -9.31
CA ILE A 151 -7.51 13.37 -9.99
C ILE A 151 -7.01 12.31 -8.99
N ALA A 152 -5.98 12.62 -8.20
CA ALA A 152 -5.46 11.71 -7.18
C ALA A 152 -6.50 11.42 -6.10
N ALA A 153 -7.23 12.44 -5.62
CA ALA A 153 -8.33 12.27 -4.68
C ALA A 153 -9.43 11.35 -5.23
N GLY A 154 -9.82 11.55 -6.49
CA GLY A 154 -10.80 10.70 -7.17
C GLY A 154 -10.32 9.25 -7.29
N PHE A 155 -9.06 9.04 -7.67
CA PHE A 155 -8.46 7.72 -7.77
C PHE A 155 -8.38 6.99 -6.41
N LEU A 156 -7.98 7.68 -5.35
CA LEU A 156 -7.97 7.12 -3.99
C LEU A 156 -9.39 6.82 -3.50
N ALA A 157 -10.35 7.71 -3.81
CA ALA A 157 -11.75 7.51 -3.43
C ALA A 157 -12.37 6.30 -4.14
N THR A 158 -12.05 6.05 -5.41
CA THR A 158 -12.55 4.86 -6.12
C THR A 158 -11.97 3.57 -5.55
N ILE A 159 -10.67 3.53 -5.23
CA ILE A 159 -10.03 2.40 -4.55
C ILE A 159 -10.68 2.17 -3.18
N SER A 160 -10.86 3.23 -2.39
CA SER A 160 -11.49 3.14 -1.06
C SER A 160 -12.93 2.64 -1.15
N PHE A 161 -13.71 3.16 -2.10
CA PHE A 161 -15.10 2.76 -2.30
C PHE A 161 -15.19 1.28 -2.67
N GLN A 162 -14.36 0.81 -3.61
CA GLN A 162 -14.28 -0.60 -3.96
C GLN A 162 -13.88 -1.47 -2.76
N GLY A 163 -12.86 -1.08 -2.00
CA GLY A 163 -12.44 -1.79 -0.78
C GLY A 163 -13.55 -1.88 0.26
N LEU A 164 -14.31 -0.79 0.47
CA LEU A 164 -15.41 -0.75 1.42
C LEU A 164 -16.60 -1.60 0.95
N THR A 165 -16.93 -1.58 -0.34
CA THR A 165 -18.01 -2.43 -0.89
C THR A 165 -17.67 -3.92 -0.79
N HIS A 166 -16.42 -4.31 -1.10
CA HIS A 166 -15.97 -5.69 -0.94
C HIS A 166 -15.97 -6.14 0.53
N ALA A 167 -15.55 -5.27 1.46
CA ALA A 167 -15.64 -5.55 2.88
C ALA A 167 -17.10 -5.72 3.34
N ARG A 168 -18.02 -4.85 2.89
CA ARG A 168 -19.44 -4.90 3.25
C ARG A 168 -20.19 -6.09 2.66
N GLN A 169 -19.95 -6.43 1.39
CA GLN A 169 -20.58 -7.59 0.76
C GLN A 169 -20.14 -8.90 1.44
N SER A 170 -18.88 -8.98 1.85
CA SER A 170 -18.35 -10.12 2.60
C SER A 170 -19.03 -10.29 3.97
N THR A 171 -19.49 -9.19 4.58
CA THR A 171 -20.25 -9.22 5.84
C THR A 171 -21.76 -9.43 5.65
N VAL A 172 -22.37 -8.84 4.62
CA VAL A 172 -23.83 -8.82 4.40
C VAL A 172 -24.33 -10.12 3.77
N ASN A 173 -23.68 -10.62 2.73
CA ASN A 173 -24.09 -11.81 1.96
C ASN A 173 -24.02 -13.12 2.77
N ARG A 174 -23.77 -13.01 4.08
CA ARG A 174 -23.55 -14.11 5.02
C ARG A 174 -24.33 -13.97 6.32
N ALA A 175 -25.01 -12.84 6.55
CA ALA A 175 -26.06 -12.71 7.55
C ALA A 175 -27.36 -13.43 7.11
N ASP A 176 -27.51 -13.71 5.81
CA ASP A 176 -28.66 -14.36 5.20
C ASP A 176 -28.60 -15.91 5.22
N PHE A 177 -27.57 -16.52 5.83
CA PHE A 177 -27.56 -17.97 6.04
C PHE A 177 -28.39 -18.30 7.29
N PRO A 178 -29.50 -19.06 7.17
CA PRO A 178 -30.31 -19.43 8.32
C PRO A 178 -29.43 -20.20 9.31
N MET A 179 -29.56 -19.85 10.58
CA MET A 179 -29.10 -20.70 11.66
C MET A 179 -30.01 -21.92 11.61
N ASP A 180 -29.52 -23.05 11.08
CA ASP A 180 -30.22 -24.32 11.25
C ASP A 180 -30.42 -24.51 12.75
N ASN A 181 -31.68 -24.40 13.17
CA ASN A 181 -32.18 -24.80 14.47
C ASN A 181 -32.10 -26.33 14.52
N ASP A 182 -30.90 -26.86 14.64
CA ASP A 182 -30.68 -28.26 15.00
C ASP A 182 -30.23 -28.31 16.46
N LEU A 183 -31.20 -28.07 17.34
CA LEU A 183 -31.30 -28.63 18.70
C LEU A 183 -32.77 -28.88 19.03
#